data_AF-A0A386ZGX4-F1
#
_entry.id   AF-A0A386ZGX4-F1
#
_cell.length_a   1.000
_cell.length_b   1.000
_cell.length_c   1.000
_cell.angle_alpha   90.00
_cell.angle_beta   90.00
_cell.angle_gamma   90.00
#
_symmetry.space_group_name_H-M   'P 1'
#
loop_
_entity.id
_entity.type
_entity.pdbx_description
1 polymer ?
#
loop_
_entity_poly.entity_id
_entity_poly.type
_entity_poly.pdbx_seq_one_letter_code
_entity_poly.pdbx_strand_id
1 'polypeptide(L)'
;MLTLDPPPAADATALEKFRIVGICGAACDFARLPDAIQNAWRTQFPQLGSYMKQYAAQTAAAKSWIDYNPPGSLLGTTDQHDYARRALALGSGTGMLGLRRDEANYWITFTDGAGAPLTANKPNTLHLPPGGIPSKAFWSISLYEVQDRGQFLTPTPINRYQIAGNTPGLTTNPDGSIDIRIQPTAPTTPGNWLPSPATGGPFILFARSYIPDSPVLSGTFTMPAATAAG
;
A
#
# COMPACT_ATOMS: atom_id res chain seq x y z
N MET A 1 19.27 -15.56 -1.26
CA MET A 1 19.12 -14.27 -0.54
C MET A 1 20.20 -14.12 0.52
N LEU A 2 20.17 -14.83 1.65
CA LEU A 2 21.14 -14.65 2.75
C LEU A 2 22.63 -14.78 2.35
N THR A 3 22.96 -15.62 1.35
CA THR A 3 24.34 -15.73 0.83
C THR A 3 24.75 -14.54 -0.05
N LEU A 4 23.80 -13.94 -0.77
CA LEU A 4 24.07 -12.84 -1.71
C LEU A 4 24.13 -11.50 -0.99
N ASP A 5 23.33 -11.34 0.06
CA ASP A 5 23.25 -10.12 0.87
C ASP A 5 23.19 -10.54 2.36
N PRO A 6 24.36 -10.68 3.01
CA PRO A 6 24.44 -11.08 4.41
C PRO A 6 23.74 -10.04 5.30
N PRO A 7 22.83 -10.46 6.20
CA PRO A 7 22.14 -9.50 7.07
C PRO A 7 23.11 -8.78 8.01
N PRO A 8 22.73 -7.59 8.51
CA PRO A 8 23.54 -6.84 9.47
C PRO A 8 23.84 -7.66 10.73
N ALA A 9 24.98 -7.39 11.37
CA ALA A 9 25.41 -8.09 12.58
C ALA A 9 24.38 -8.01 13.73
N ALA A 10 23.59 -6.94 13.79
CA ALA A 10 22.50 -6.78 14.77
C ALA A 10 21.43 -7.88 14.68
N ASP A 11 21.26 -8.51 13.52
CA ASP A 11 20.26 -9.55 13.30
C ASP A 11 20.75 -10.97 13.64
N ALA A 12 22.00 -11.14 14.08
CA ALA A 12 22.61 -12.44 14.32
C ALA A 12 21.76 -13.34 15.26
N THR A 13 21.19 -12.78 16.32
CA THR A 13 20.32 -13.51 17.25
C THR A 13 19.03 -14.01 16.58
N ALA A 14 18.45 -13.23 15.67
CA ALA A 14 17.26 -13.64 14.92
C ALA A 14 17.62 -14.74 13.90
N LEU A 15 18.76 -14.60 13.22
CA LEU A 15 19.24 -15.60 12.27
C LEU A 15 19.51 -16.96 12.91
N GLU A 16 19.99 -17.00 14.15
CA GLU A 16 20.18 -18.29 14.84
C GLU A 16 18.85 -19.01 15.09
N LYS A 17 17.78 -18.28 15.41
CA LYS A 17 16.43 -18.86 15.53
C LYS A 17 15.92 -19.36 14.17
N PHE A 18 16.17 -18.60 13.11
CA PHE A 18 15.78 -18.98 11.74
C PHE A 18 16.55 -20.20 11.22
N ARG A 19 17.82 -20.35 11.62
CA ARG A 19 18.65 -21.52 11.30
C ARG A 19 18.05 -22.82 11.81
N ILE A 20 17.47 -22.82 13.03
CA ILE A 20 16.82 -24.00 13.62
C ILE A 20 15.72 -24.56 12.71
N VAL A 21 15.01 -23.68 11.99
CA VAL A 21 13.95 -24.06 11.06
C VAL A 21 14.42 -24.13 9.60
N GLY A 22 15.72 -24.08 9.35
CA GLY A 22 16.31 -24.26 8.02
C GLY A 22 16.44 -23.00 7.15
N ILE A 23 16.32 -21.80 7.74
CA ILE A 23 16.54 -20.53 7.04
C ILE A 23 17.95 -20.03 7.39
N CYS A 24 18.96 -20.45 6.62
CA CYS A 24 20.34 -20.00 6.81
C CYS A 24 21.17 -19.91 5.51
N GLY A 25 20.51 -19.67 4.38
CA GLY A 25 21.16 -19.53 3.08
C GLY A 25 21.79 -20.85 2.61
N ALA A 26 22.96 -20.77 1.99
CA ALA A 26 23.67 -21.93 1.43
C ALA A 26 24.09 -22.98 2.49
N ALA A 27 24.09 -22.63 3.77
CA ALA A 27 24.41 -23.54 4.87
C ALA A 27 23.24 -24.47 5.26
N CYS A 28 22.02 -24.19 4.78
CA CYS A 28 20.82 -24.97 5.09
C CYS A 28 20.34 -25.74 3.86
N ASP A 29 19.90 -26.98 4.09
CA ASP A 29 19.24 -27.84 3.11
C ASP A 29 17.98 -28.41 3.75
N PHE A 30 16.82 -28.15 3.14
CA PHE A 30 15.53 -28.60 3.65
C PHE A 30 15.47 -30.12 3.81
N ALA A 31 16.08 -30.87 2.90
CA ALA A 31 16.09 -32.33 2.94
C ALA A 31 16.88 -32.90 4.14
N ARG A 32 17.76 -32.09 4.75
CA ARG A 32 18.58 -32.47 5.91
C ARG A 32 17.96 -32.03 7.24
N LEU A 33 16.84 -31.31 7.22
CA LEU A 33 16.15 -30.91 8.43
C LEU A 33 15.47 -32.13 9.08
N PRO A 34 15.33 -32.17 10.42
CA PRO A 34 14.57 -33.21 11.09
C PRO A 34 13.15 -33.32 10.52
N ASP A 35 12.62 -34.53 10.41
CA ASP A 35 11.28 -34.78 9.85
C ASP A 35 10.19 -33.96 10.54
N ALA A 36 10.29 -33.76 11.85
CA ALA A 36 9.38 -32.92 12.62
C ALA A 36 9.34 -31.47 12.10
N ILE A 37 10.50 -30.90 11.74
CA ILE A 37 10.61 -29.53 11.20
C ILE A 37 10.10 -29.47 9.77
N GLN A 38 10.44 -30.46 8.93
CA GLN A 38 9.91 -30.53 7.57
C GLN A 38 8.38 -30.64 7.57
N ASN A 39 7.82 -31.47 8.46
CA ASN A 39 6.38 -31.63 8.61
C ASN A 39 5.72 -30.36 9.16
N ALA A 40 6.36 -29.66 10.09
CA ALA A 40 5.89 -28.36 10.56
C ALA A 40 5.80 -27.35 9.40
N TRP A 41 6.82 -27.24 8.54
CA TRP A 41 6.73 -26.40 7.34
C TRP A 41 5.59 -26.78 6.41
N ARG A 42 5.46 -28.07 6.07
CA ARG A 42 4.40 -28.56 5.17
C ARG A 42 3.00 -28.29 5.70
N THR A 43 2.81 -28.31 7.02
CA THR A 43 1.51 -28.13 7.67
C THR A 43 1.18 -26.68 8.00
N GLN A 44 2.16 -25.89 8.44
CA GLN A 44 1.96 -24.52 8.91
C GLN A 44 2.10 -23.48 7.80
N PHE A 45 3.02 -23.68 6.83
CA PHE A 45 3.23 -22.71 5.76
C PHE A 45 1.96 -22.41 4.95
N PRO A 46 1.13 -23.40 4.56
CA PRO A 46 -0.14 -23.11 3.88
C PRO A 46 -1.10 -22.24 4.71
N GLN A 47 -0.99 -22.29 6.04
CA GLN A 47 -1.81 -21.50 6.97
C GLN A 47 -1.29 -20.06 7.13
N LEU A 48 -0.06 -19.76 6.71
CA LEU A 48 0.46 -18.40 6.79
C LEU A 48 -0.41 -17.40 6.00
N GLY A 49 -1.01 -17.87 4.90
CA GLY A 49 -1.96 -17.06 4.12
C GLY A 49 -3.21 -16.64 4.91
N SER A 50 -3.73 -17.46 5.81
CA SER A 50 -4.90 -17.09 6.64
C SER A 50 -4.50 -16.12 7.75
N TYR A 51 -3.32 -16.28 8.34
CA TYR A 51 -2.75 -15.32 9.29
C TYR A 51 -2.62 -13.92 8.66
N MET A 52 -2.03 -13.85 7.46
CA MET A 52 -1.87 -12.60 6.73
C MET A 52 -3.22 -11.97 6.35
N LYS A 53 -4.22 -12.78 5.96
CA LYS A 53 -5.60 -12.32 5.69
C LYS A 53 -6.29 -11.77 6.93
N GLN A 54 -6.18 -12.44 8.09
CA GLN A 54 -6.79 -11.96 9.34
C GLN A 54 -6.17 -10.64 9.80
N TYR A 55 -4.85 -10.51 9.73
CA TYR A 55 -4.18 -9.27 10.09
C TYR A 55 -4.53 -8.14 9.11
N ALA A 56 -4.56 -8.43 7.80
CA ALA A 56 -5.02 -7.46 6.79
C ALA A 56 -6.46 -6.98 7.06
N ALA A 57 -7.35 -7.88 7.47
CA ALA A 57 -8.72 -7.54 7.87
C ALA A 57 -8.77 -6.65 9.12
N GLN A 58 -7.87 -6.85 10.10
CA GLN A 58 -7.74 -5.98 11.27
C GLN A 58 -7.25 -4.58 10.88
N THR A 59 -6.30 -4.46 9.95
CA THR A 59 -5.88 -3.15 9.42
C THR A 59 -6.96 -2.50 8.55
N ALA A 60 -7.73 -3.28 7.79
CA ALA A 60 -8.83 -2.80 6.95
C ALA A 60 -10.09 -2.41 7.73
N ALA A 61 -10.15 -2.68 9.04
CA ALA A 61 -11.22 -2.20 9.92
C ALA A 61 -11.18 -0.67 10.11
N ALA A 62 -10.08 -0.01 9.69
CA ALA A 62 -10.02 1.43 9.59
C ALA A 62 -11.07 1.94 8.60
N LYS A 63 -11.92 2.87 9.05
CA LYS A 63 -12.80 3.61 8.17
C LYS A 63 -11.95 4.64 7.42
N SER A 64 -11.97 4.60 6.08
CA SER A 64 -11.18 5.50 5.21
C SER A 64 -9.66 5.21 5.22
N TRP A 65 -8.85 6.25 4.99
CA TRP A 65 -7.41 6.16 4.78
C TRP A 65 -6.62 5.76 6.03
N ILE A 66 -5.66 4.85 5.84
CA ILE A 66 -4.66 4.45 6.82
C ILE A 66 -3.35 5.17 6.48
N ASP A 67 -2.81 6.00 7.38
CA ASP A 67 -1.43 6.50 7.26
C ASP A 67 -0.47 5.39 7.66
N TYR A 68 0.27 4.87 6.67
CA TYR A 68 1.13 3.71 6.89
C TYR A 68 2.47 4.07 7.54
N ASN A 69 2.86 5.35 7.56
CA ASN A 69 4.15 5.80 8.06
C ASN A 69 4.03 6.97 9.05
N PRO A 70 3.15 6.89 10.08
CA PRO A 70 2.76 8.03 10.93
C PRO A 70 3.97 8.72 11.61
N PRO A 71 3.81 9.95 12.13
CA PRO A 71 4.92 10.67 12.78
C PRO A 71 5.61 9.82 13.86
N GLY A 72 6.94 9.82 13.86
CA GLY A 72 7.77 8.99 14.75
C GLY A 72 7.99 7.55 14.27
N SER A 73 7.38 7.15 13.15
CA SER A 73 7.66 5.86 12.51
C SER A 73 9.12 5.78 12.05
N LEU A 74 9.75 4.63 12.32
CA LEU A 74 11.12 4.33 11.91
C LEU A 74 11.21 3.69 10.52
N LEU A 75 10.09 3.51 9.81
CA LEU A 75 10.10 2.90 8.47
C LEU A 75 11.09 3.62 7.53
N GLY A 76 11.79 2.83 6.71
CA GLY A 76 12.86 3.31 5.83
C GLY A 76 14.17 3.69 6.53
N THR A 77 14.26 3.61 7.86
CA THR A 77 15.52 3.78 8.60
C THR A 77 16.18 2.43 8.90
N THR A 78 17.47 2.46 9.22
CA THR A 78 18.22 1.30 9.73
C THR A 78 17.80 0.88 11.14
N ASP A 79 17.08 1.74 11.86
CA ASP A 79 16.66 1.52 13.26
C ASP A 79 15.30 0.81 13.35
N GLN A 80 14.67 0.51 12.21
CA GLN A 80 13.41 -0.23 12.17
C GLN A 80 13.61 -1.74 12.40
N HIS A 81 13.32 -2.17 13.62
CA HIS A 81 13.40 -3.57 14.05
C HIS A 81 12.05 -4.28 14.24
N ASP A 82 10.92 -3.65 13.88
CA ASP A 82 9.62 -4.31 13.84
C ASP A 82 9.50 -5.22 12.60
N TYR A 83 10.16 -6.37 12.67
CA TYR A 83 10.17 -7.37 11.60
C TYR A 83 8.79 -7.96 11.32
N ALA A 84 7.89 -8.01 12.31
CA ALA A 84 6.53 -8.49 12.12
C ALA A 84 5.74 -7.53 11.23
N ARG A 85 5.82 -6.21 11.47
CA ARG A 85 5.22 -5.19 10.61
C ARG A 85 5.81 -5.18 9.22
N ARG A 86 7.14 -5.38 9.07
CA ARG A 86 7.80 -5.48 7.77
C ARG A 86 7.34 -6.72 6.99
N ALA A 87 7.31 -7.89 7.64
CA ALA A 87 6.85 -9.13 7.04
C ALA A 87 5.38 -9.03 6.62
N LEU A 88 4.54 -8.41 7.46
CA LEU A 88 3.17 -8.11 7.12
C LEU A 88 3.10 -7.23 5.88
N ALA A 89 3.68 -6.03 5.92
CA ALA A 89 3.52 -5.04 4.85
C ALA A 89 3.95 -5.58 3.48
N LEU A 90 5.04 -6.36 3.45
CA LEU A 90 5.52 -7.03 2.25
C LEU A 90 4.62 -8.20 1.85
N GLY A 91 4.19 -9.04 2.79
CA GLY A 91 3.39 -10.22 2.51
C GLY A 91 1.92 -9.95 2.20
N SER A 92 1.33 -8.87 2.74
CA SER A 92 -0.04 -8.43 2.45
C SER A 92 -0.12 -7.48 1.24
N GLY A 93 1.02 -7.13 0.64
CA GLY A 93 1.09 -6.20 -0.48
C GLY A 93 0.72 -4.76 -0.13
N THR A 94 0.52 -4.43 1.15
CA THR A 94 0.08 -3.11 1.61
C THR A 94 1.18 -2.03 1.50
N GLY A 95 2.38 -2.43 1.08
CA GLY A 95 3.46 -1.54 0.64
C GLY A 95 4.83 -2.06 1.07
N MET A 96 5.86 -1.77 0.28
CA MET A 96 7.24 -2.09 0.67
C MET A 96 7.76 -1.18 1.79
N LEU A 97 7.18 0.03 1.92
CA LEU A 97 7.43 0.99 3.01
C LEU A 97 8.91 1.24 3.28
N GLY A 98 9.71 1.22 2.21
CA GLY A 98 11.16 1.24 2.29
C GLY A 98 11.74 2.64 2.47
N LEU A 99 10.93 3.69 2.39
CA LEU A 99 11.38 5.07 2.46
C LEU A 99 11.00 5.72 3.79
N ARG A 100 11.86 6.62 4.25
CA ARG A 100 11.59 7.45 5.42
C ARG A 100 10.44 8.41 5.13
N ARG A 101 9.74 8.86 6.18
CA ARG A 101 8.58 9.78 6.05
C ARG A 101 8.95 11.08 5.34
N ASP A 102 10.19 11.56 5.50
CA ASP A 102 10.70 12.77 4.84
C ASP A 102 11.06 12.59 3.37
N GLU A 103 11.19 11.35 2.90
CA GLU A 103 11.36 11.03 1.48
C GLU A 103 10.01 10.74 0.81
N ALA A 104 9.17 9.94 1.47
CA ALA A 104 7.82 9.67 1.00
C ALA A 104 6.85 9.28 2.13
N ASN A 105 5.61 9.76 2.04
CA ASN A 105 4.51 9.28 2.88
C ASN A 105 3.46 8.54 2.06
N TYR A 106 2.81 7.55 2.69
CA TYR A 106 1.87 6.65 2.04
C TYR A 106 0.58 6.56 2.84
N TRP A 107 -0.55 6.75 2.16
CA TRP A 107 -1.86 6.35 2.67
C TRP A 107 -2.47 5.29 1.78
N ILE A 108 -3.20 4.36 2.39
CA ILE A 108 -3.95 3.33 1.70
C ILE A 108 -5.41 3.38 2.15
N THR A 109 -6.34 3.19 1.22
CA THR A 109 -7.74 2.94 1.57
C THR A 109 -8.33 1.80 0.76
N PHE A 110 -9.19 1.04 1.43
CA PHE A 110 -10.00 -0.06 0.89
C PHE A 110 -11.49 0.31 0.83
N THR A 111 -11.87 1.39 1.50
CA THR A 111 -13.25 1.81 1.70
C THR A 111 -13.44 3.29 1.36
N ASP A 112 -14.69 3.67 1.09
CA ASP A 112 -15.11 5.06 1.05
C ASP A 112 -15.27 5.65 2.47
N GLY A 113 -15.63 6.93 2.56
CA GLY A 113 -15.85 7.62 3.83
C GLY A 113 -17.01 7.07 4.67
N ALA A 114 -17.92 6.31 4.08
CA ALA A 114 -19.00 5.61 4.79
C ALA A 114 -18.57 4.20 5.27
N GLY A 115 -17.35 3.76 4.92
CA GLY A 115 -16.82 2.44 5.22
C GLY A 115 -17.28 1.36 4.24
N ALA A 116 -17.91 1.73 3.11
CA ALA A 116 -18.27 0.75 2.09
C ALA A 116 -17.02 0.39 1.26
N PRO A 117 -16.83 -0.89 0.87
CA PRO A 117 -15.72 -1.29 0.03
C PRO A 117 -15.69 -0.52 -1.28
N LEU A 118 -14.48 -0.13 -1.70
CA LEU A 118 -14.24 0.47 -3.00
C LEU A 118 -14.37 -0.62 -4.09
N THR A 119 -15.39 -0.47 -4.94
CA THR A 119 -15.66 -1.38 -6.07
C THR A 119 -16.03 -0.57 -7.29
N ALA A 120 -15.74 -1.10 -8.48
CA ALA A 120 -15.99 -0.36 -9.72
C ALA A 120 -17.47 -0.12 -10.04
N ASN A 121 -18.37 -0.86 -9.40
CA ASN A 121 -19.82 -0.66 -9.52
C ASN A 121 -20.32 0.59 -8.77
N LYS A 122 -19.46 1.21 -7.96
CA LYS A 122 -19.76 2.42 -7.20
C LYS A 122 -18.81 3.53 -7.64
N PRO A 123 -19.25 4.42 -8.53
CA PRO A 123 -18.47 5.59 -8.88
C PRO A 123 -18.18 6.41 -7.61
N ASN A 124 -16.93 6.82 -7.43
CA ASN A 124 -16.50 7.64 -6.30
C ASN A 124 -15.87 8.96 -6.80
N THR A 125 -15.83 9.95 -5.92
CA THR A 125 -15.07 11.19 -6.10
C THR A 125 -14.13 11.35 -4.92
N LEU A 126 -12.88 11.75 -5.19
CA LEU A 126 -11.91 12.15 -4.18
C LEU A 126 -11.66 13.65 -4.34
N HIS A 127 -12.12 14.43 -3.36
CA HIS A 127 -11.96 15.87 -3.32
C HIS A 127 -10.69 16.25 -2.55
N LEU A 128 -9.62 16.58 -3.26
CA LEU A 128 -8.37 17.02 -2.67
C LEU A 128 -8.40 18.54 -2.39
N PRO A 129 -7.75 19.01 -1.30
CA PRO A 129 -7.70 20.43 -0.98
C PRO A 129 -6.90 21.21 -2.04
N PRO A 130 -6.91 22.56 -1.99
CA PRO A 130 -6.15 23.38 -2.92
C PRO A 130 -4.67 22.98 -2.99
N GLY A 131 -4.18 22.74 -4.21
CA GLY A 131 -2.81 22.24 -4.45
C GLY A 131 -2.61 20.73 -4.27
N GLY A 132 -3.63 19.99 -3.85
CA GLY A 132 -3.59 18.54 -3.69
C GLY A 132 -2.98 18.08 -2.37
N ILE A 133 -2.17 17.01 -2.40
CA ILE A 133 -1.48 16.50 -1.21
C ILE A 133 -0.18 17.30 -1.01
N PRO A 134 0.07 17.89 0.18
CA PRO A 134 1.26 18.70 0.42
C PRO A 134 2.55 17.91 0.15
N SER A 135 3.38 18.43 -0.75
CA SER A 135 4.59 17.80 -1.25
C SER A 135 5.49 18.85 -1.92
N LYS A 136 6.81 18.70 -1.75
CA LYS A 136 7.80 19.56 -2.43
C LYS A 136 8.15 19.06 -3.83
N ALA A 137 8.02 17.75 -4.08
CA ALA A 137 8.28 17.17 -5.39
C ALA A 137 6.98 16.97 -6.16
N PHE A 138 6.18 15.98 -5.78
CA PHE A 138 4.85 15.71 -6.34
C PHE A 138 4.05 14.80 -5.42
N TRP A 139 2.77 14.64 -5.73
CA TRP A 139 1.89 13.66 -5.10
C TRP A 139 1.24 12.78 -6.16
N SER A 140 0.77 11.59 -5.75
CA SER A 140 -0.01 10.72 -6.62
C SER A 140 -1.09 9.94 -5.87
N ILE A 141 -2.15 9.58 -6.59
CA ILE A 141 -3.19 8.62 -6.23
C ILE A 141 -3.17 7.52 -7.28
N SER A 142 -2.79 6.30 -6.90
CA SER A 142 -2.81 5.12 -7.77
C SER A 142 -3.96 4.20 -7.41
N LEU A 143 -4.53 3.54 -8.41
CA LEU A 143 -5.56 2.51 -8.23
C LEU A 143 -4.98 1.14 -8.60
N TYR A 144 -5.19 0.15 -7.73
CA TYR A 144 -4.89 -1.26 -8.03
C TYR A 144 -6.16 -2.09 -7.88
N GLU A 145 -6.43 -2.93 -8.87
CA GLU A 145 -7.48 -3.95 -8.76
C GLU A 145 -7.01 -5.06 -7.84
N VAL A 146 -7.88 -5.50 -6.92
CA VAL A 146 -7.62 -6.63 -6.05
C VAL A 146 -8.10 -7.90 -6.73
N GLN A 147 -7.19 -8.84 -6.94
CA GLN A 147 -7.42 -10.16 -7.52
C GLN A 147 -6.95 -11.24 -6.55
N ASP A 148 -7.27 -12.51 -6.84
CA ASP A 148 -6.95 -13.64 -5.95
C ASP A 148 -5.47 -13.75 -5.55
N ARG A 149 -4.57 -13.32 -6.44
CA ARG A 149 -3.11 -13.44 -6.28
C ARG A 149 -2.43 -12.14 -5.88
N GLY A 150 -3.18 -11.08 -5.62
CA GLY A 150 -2.61 -9.80 -5.19
C GLY A 150 -3.34 -8.59 -5.77
N GLN A 151 -2.61 -7.49 -5.86
CA GLN A 151 -3.11 -6.21 -6.34
C GLN A 151 -2.35 -5.79 -7.61
N PHE A 152 -3.06 -5.42 -8.66
CA PHE A 152 -2.45 -5.22 -9.98
C PHE A 152 -2.95 -3.93 -10.64
N LEU A 153 -2.07 -3.34 -11.44
CA LEU A 153 -2.48 -2.36 -12.43
C LEU A 153 -3.09 -3.13 -13.61
N THR A 154 -4.40 -3.04 -13.77
CA THR A 154 -5.13 -3.78 -14.81
C THR A 154 -5.52 -2.85 -15.95
N PRO A 155 -5.49 -3.32 -17.21
CA PRO A 155 -5.67 -2.45 -18.38
C PRO A 155 -6.87 -1.51 -18.28
N THR A 156 -6.65 -0.24 -18.62
CA THR A 156 -7.70 0.79 -18.63
C THR A 156 -7.85 1.41 -20.02
N PRO A 157 -9.01 1.96 -20.40
CA PRO A 157 -9.27 2.49 -21.75
C PRO A 157 -8.29 3.55 -22.24
N ILE A 158 -7.63 4.25 -21.32
CA ILE A 158 -6.68 5.34 -21.59
C ILE A 158 -5.26 5.04 -21.07
N ASN A 159 -4.98 3.78 -20.69
CA ASN A 159 -3.70 3.37 -20.09
C ASN A 159 -3.28 4.23 -18.89
N ARG A 160 -4.25 4.68 -18.09
CA ARG A 160 -4.04 5.48 -16.88
C ARG A 160 -4.32 4.63 -15.65
N TYR A 161 -3.38 4.69 -14.71
CA TYR A 161 -3.40 3.91 -13.46
C TYR A 161 -3.21 4.78 -12.21
N GLN A 162 -2.91 6.06 -12.42
CA GLN A 162 -2.78 7.05 -11.37
C GLN A 162 -3.17 8.45 -11.86
N ILE A 163 -3.53 9.30 -10.90
CA ILE A 163 -3.52 10.76 -11.04
C ILE A 163 -2.41 11.29 -10.13
N ALA A 164 -1.68 12.27 -10.60
CA ALA A 164 -0.59 12.95 -9.90
C ALA A 164 -0.67 14.45 -10.11
N GLY A 165 -0.03 15.23 -9.25
CA GLY A 165 -0.02 16.70 -9.34
C GLY A 165 0.51 17.25 -10.67
N ASN A 166 1.28 16.45 -11.41
CA ASN A 166 1.82 16.78 -12.74
C ASN A 166 1.11 16.02 -13.90
N THR A 167 -0.09 15.48 -13.67
CA THR A 167 -0.83 14.76 -14.71
C THR A 167 -1.21 15.71 -15.85
N PRO A 168 -0.89 15.38 -17.12
CA PRO A 168 -1.32 16.19 -18.25
C PRO A 168 -2.85 16.33 -18.30
N GLY A 169 -3.33 17.56 -18.40
CA GLY A 169 -4.76 17.87 -18.45
C GLY A 169 -5.48 17.84 -17.10
N LEU A 170 -4.74 17.77 -15.98
CA LEU A 170 -5.32 17.97 -14.65
C LEU A 170 -5.93 19.38 -14.55
N THR A 171 -7.16 19.46 -14.06
CA THR A 171 -7.90 20.71 -13.88
C THR A 171 -8.23 20.95 -12.42
N THR A 172 -8.19 22.21 -11.99
CA THR A 172 -8.57 22.63 -10.64
C THR A 172 -9.94 23.31 -10.64
N ASN A 173 -10.64 23.20 -9.52
CA ASN A 173 -11.84 23.98 -9.24
C ASN A 173 -11.49 25.47 -9.00
N PRO A 174 -12.48 26.40 -8.98
CA PRO A 174 -12.23 27.82 -8.77
C PRO A 174 -11.53 28.16 -7.44
N ASP A 175 -11.73 27.35 -6.40
CA ASP A 175 -11.06 27.48 -5.10
C ASP A 175 -9.66 26.84 -5.06
N GLY A 176 -9.22 26.26 -6.17
CA GLY A 176 -7.94 25.55 -6.30
C GLY A 176 -7.99 24.08 -5.93
N SER A 177 -9.10 23.57 -5.39
CA SER A 177 -9.29 22.14 -5.06
C SER A 177 -9.30 21.27 -6.32
N ILE A 178 -9.15 19.95 -6.15
CA ILE A 178 -9.08 19.00 -7.26
C ILE A 178 -10.04 17.85 -6.99
N ASP A 179 -11.04 17.69 -7.88
CA ASP A 179 -11.92 16.54 -7.86
C ASP A 179 -11.41 15.44 -8.78
N ILE A 180 -11.02 14.31 -8.21
CA ILE A 180 -10.63 13.10 -8.96
C ILE A 180 -11.84 12.18 -9.05
N ARG A 181 -12.27 11.87 -10.28
CA ARG A 181 -13.40 10.98 -10.53
C ARG A 181 -12.91 9.54 -10.71
N ILE A 182 -13.41 8.62 -9.89
CA ILE A 182 -13.01 7.22 -9.88
C ILE A 182 -14.19 6.37 -10.33
N GLN A 183 -14.15 5.89 -11.57
CA GLN A 183 -15.25 5.15 -12.20
C GLN A 183 -14.79 4.41 -13.45
N PRO A 184 -15.51 3.37 -13.92
CA PRO A 184 -15.08 2.59 -15.08
C PRO A 184 -15.37 3.30 -16.41
N THR A 185 -16.42 4.12 -16.48
CA THR A 185 -16.85 4.81 -17.69
C THR A 185 -16.20 6.17 -17.82
N ALA A 186 -15.72 6.53 -19.01
CA ALA A 186 -15.13 7.83 -19.26
C ALA A 186 -16.12 8.98 -18.97
N PRO A 187 -15.75 10.01 -18.19
CA PRO A 187 -16.52 11.23 -18.10
C PRO A 187 -16.25 12.11 -19.34
N THR A 188 -17.08 13.12 -19.55
CA THR A 188 -16.93 14.10 -20.64
C THR A 188 -15.55 14.79 -20.60
N THR A 189 -15.04 15.08 -19.41
CA THR A 189 -13.72 15.70 -19.18
C THR A 189 -12.79 14.70 -18.47
N PRO A 190 -11.93 13.98 -19.21
CA PRO A 190 -11.13 12.91 -18.65
C PRO A 190 -9.89 13.40 -17.88
N GLY A 191 -9.65 14.71 -17.79
CA GLY A 191 -8.46 15.29 -17.14
C GLY A 191 -8.20 14.72 -15.74
N ASN A 192 -9.23 14.74 -14.89
CA ASN A 192 -9.16 14.24 -13.52
C ASN A 192 -9.79 12.85 -13.35
N TRP A 193 -9.95 12.09 -14.43
CA TRP A 193 -10.53 10.75 -14.38
C TRP A 193 -9.46 9.71 -14.06
N LEU A 194 -9.69 8.92 -13.01
CA LEU A 194 -8.94 7.71 -12.69
C LEU A 194 -9.84 6.49 -13.00
N PRO A 195 -9.58 5.77 -14.11
CA PRO A 195 -10.41 4.62 -14.47
C PRO A 195 -10.35 3.52 -13.42
N SER A 196 -11.50 3.06 -12.94
CA SER A 196 -11.61 1.86 -12.12
C SER A 196 -11.83 0.60 -12.99
N PRO A 197 -11.58 -0.61 -12.48
CA PRO A 197 -11.64 -1.83 -13.28
C PRO A 197 -13.03 -2.11 -13.86
N ALA A 198 -13.14 -2.37 -15.16
CA ALA A 198 -14.43 -2.66 -15.79
C ALA A 198 -15.05 -4.01 -15.36
N THR A 199 -14.24 -4.88 -14.73
CA THR A 199 -14.64 -6.19 -14.20
C THR A 199 -15.67 -6.10 -13.07
N GLY A 200 -15.85 -4.91 -12.46
CA GLY A 200 -16.68 -4.75 -11.25
C GLY A 200 -15.96 -5.16 -9.97
N GLY A 201 -14.69 -5.57 -10.05
CA GLY A 201 -13.90 -6.06 -8.94
C GLY A 201 -13.61 -5.00 -7.86
N PRO A 202 -13.23 -5.42 -6.66
CA PRO A 202 -12.73 -4.53 -5.63
C PRO A 202 -11.41 -3.89 -6.05
N PHE A 203 -11.18 -2.67 -5.60
CA PHE A 203 -9.92 -1.98 -5.80
C PHE A 203 -9.48 -1.25 -4.54
N ILE A 204 -8.22 -0.86 -4.54
CA ILE A 204 -7.57 -0.11 -3.46
C ILE A 204 -6.93 1.15 -4.03
N LEU A 205 -6.95 2.20 -3.23
CA LEU A 205 -6.29 3.46 -3.57
C LEU A 205 -5.05 3.63 -2.70
N PHE A 206 -3.96 4.01 -3.35
CA PHE A 206 -2.73 4.43 -2.68
C PHE A 206 -2.46 5.89 -2.97
N ALA A 207 -2.45 6.71 -1.91
CA ALA A 207 -2.01 8.08 -1.96
C ALA A 207 -0.55 8.17 -1.55
N ARG A 208 0.22 9.01 -2.24
CA ARG A 208 1.64 9.23 -2.00
C ARG A 208 1.95 10.71 -2.02
N SER A 209 2.77 11.15 -1.07
CA SER A 209 3.44 12.44 -1.08
C SER A 209 4.94 12.20 -1.17
N TYR A 210 5.62 12.84 -2.12
CA TYR A 210 7.07 12.72 -2.33
C TYR A 210 7.76 14.00 -1.89
N ILE A 211 8.77 13.85 -1.04
CA ILE A 211 9.37 14.92 -0.25
C ILE A 211 8.26 15.73 0.46
N PRO A 212 7.54 15.13 1.43
CA PRO A 212 6.33 15.74 1.97
C PRO A 212 6.60 17.07 2.68
N ASP A 213 5.62 17.97 2.60
CA ASP A 213 5.66 19.23 3.35
C ASP A 213 5.29 19.04 4.82
N SER A 214 5.53 20.09 5.62
CA SER A 214 5.31 20.09 7.08
C SER A 214 3.98 19.48 7.53
N PRO A 215 2.81 19.78 6.91
CA PRO A 215 1.54 19.21 7.37
C PRO A 215 1.51 17.67 7.30
N VAL A 216 2.12 17.10 6.26
CA VAL A 216 2.27 15.66 6.15
C VAL A 216 3.30 15.18 7.16
N LEU A 217 4.49 15.79 7.25
CA LEU A 217 5.54 15.34 8.18
C LEU A 217 5.06 15.31 9.64
N SER A 218 4.34 16.33 10.10
CA SER A 218 3.80 16.41 11.46
C SER A 218 2.53 15.56 11.68
N GLY A 219 1.95 15.00 10.62
CA GLY A 219 0.71 14.21 10.70
C GLY A 219 -0.55 15.04 10.92
N THR A 220 -0.51 16.35 10.64
CA THR A 220 -1.69 17.23 10.73
C THR A 220 -2.51 17.22 9.44
N PHE A 221 -1.93 16.79 8.32
CA PHE A 221 -2.65 16.52 7.09
C PHE A 221 -3.40 15.19 7.16
N THR A 222 -4.72 15.25 6.99
CA THR A 222 -5.59 14.08 6.90
C THR A 222 -6.05 13.92 5.46
N MET A 223 -5.90 12.73 4.91
CA MET A 223 -6.42 12.43 3.57
C MET A 223 -7.95 12.54 3.55
N PRO A 224 -8.53 13.30 2.61
CA PRO A 224 -9.99 13.39 2.46
C PRO A 224 -10.54 12.04 2.03
N ALA A 225 -11.67 11.63 2.60
CA ALA A 225 -12.30 10.37 2.24
C ALA A 225 -12.79 10.38 0.79
N ALA A 226 -12.73 9.23 0.12
CA ALA A 226 -13.51 9.04 -1.11
C ALA A 226 -15.00 9.06 -0.76
N THR A 227 -15.80 9.70 -1.59
CA THR A 227 -17.26 9.76 -1.41
C THR A 227 -17.94 9.13 -2.61
N ALA A 228 -19.04 8.42 -2.36
CA ALA A 228 -19.90 7.96 -3.43
C ALA A 228 -20.31 9.16 -4.29
N ALA A 229 -20.13 9.06 -5.59
CA ALA A 229 -20.56 10.11 -6.47
C ALA A 229 -22.08 10.09 -6.59
N GLY A 230 -22.69 11.27 -6.48
CA GLY A 230 -24.10 11.50 -6.73
C GLY A 230 -24.48 11.37 -8.19
#